data_AF-A0A4D6NQK9-F1
#
_entry.id   AF-A0A4D6NQK9-F1
#
_cell.length_a   1.000
_cell.length_b   1.000
_cell.length_c   1.000
_cell.angle_alpha   90.00
_cell.angle_beta   90.00
_cell.angle_gamma   90.00
#
_symmetry.space_group_name_H-M   'P 1'
#
loop_
_entity.id
_entity.type
_entity.pdbx_description
1 polymer ?
#
loop_
_entity_poly.entity_id
_entity_poly.type
_entity_poly.pdbx_seq_one_letter_code
_entity_poly.pdbx_strand_id
1 'polypeptide(L)'
;MSWCSEDLYKRRLPRSKAKDADKPFHLSVQDRSSRCKLSFLKLILLITISGTFVTLLYSPEVYNTNHLSTSGSRWIWGGSDPRYISNVDTDWDDILKITDKLTAQDELQGIGLVNFNKTEQVHWEHHIPDATHVVLPLEYAARNVTWESLYPEWIDEEEETEVPVCPSLPSIRPPGIRLNLIAVKLPCRNGGNWSRDVARLHLQLAAAGLATSFKGNYPVYVLFITNCFPIPNLFSCKELVGREGNVWLYKPNLSVLREKVQLPVGSCELALPMRGKELAYNGNAPREAYATILHSAHVYVCGAIAAAQSIRMSGSTRDFVILVDETISGYHRSGLEAAGWKVRTIQRIRNPKAEKDAYNEWNYSKFRLWQLTDYDKIIFIDADLLILRNIDFLFGMPEITATGNNATLFNSGVMVVEPSNCTFQLLMDHINEIESYNGGDQGYLNEIFTWWHRIPRHMNFLKHFWIGDEEEKKQMKTLLFGAEPPILYVLHYLGVKPWLCFRDYDCNWNADIFHEFASDVAHAKWWKVHDAMPELLQQFCLLKSKQKAQLEWDRRQAEIANYTDGHWRRKVKDRRLKKCIDNLCNWKSMLRHWGETNWTDDEFYTPTPPTITTASLSAL
;
A
#
# COMPACT_ATOMS: atom_id res chain seq x y z
N MET A 1 4.00 -33.52 6.11
CA MET A 1 4.67 -32.27 5.66
C MET A 1 3.91 -31.12 6.31
N SER A 2 4.47 -30.55 7.37
CA SER A 2 3.82 -29.55 8.22
C SER A 2 4.06 -28.16 7.65
N TRP A 3 3.12 -27.67 6.84
CA TRP A 3 3.11 -26.28 6.37
C TRP A 3 2.05 -25.50 7.14
N CYS A 4 2.44 -24.90 8.27
CA CYS A 4 1.71 -23.78 8.83
C CYS A 4 2.65 -22.95 9.71
N SER A 5 2.78 -21.67 9.37
CA SER A 5 3.20 -20.56 10.24
C SER A 5 4.69 -20.17 10.39
N GLU A 6 5.67 -20.90 9.84
CA GLU A 6 7.09 -20.48 9.94
C GLU A 6 7.54 -19.47 8.87
N ASP A 7 6.88 -19.37 7.72
CA ASP A 7 7.41 -18.59 6.58
C ASP A 7 6.89 -17.15 6.47
N LEU A 8 6.10 -16.67 7.44
CA LEU A 8 5.58 -15.30 7.41
C LEU A 8 6.62 -14.21 7.75
N TYR A 9 7.80 -14.54 8.31
CA TYR A 9 8.73 -13.50 8.81
C TYR A 9 10.24 -13.81 8.69
N LYS A 10 10.71 -14.43 7.61
CA LYS A 10 12.16 -14.50 7.35
C LYS A 10 12.68 -13.23 6.67
N ARG A 11 13.14 -12.25 7.47
CA ARG A 11 14.15 -11.27 7.02
C ARG A 11 15.48 -12.01 6.77
N ARG A 12 15.87 -12.22 5.50
CA ARG A 12 17.21 -12.74 5.16
C ARG A 12 18.24 -11.61 5.17
N LEU A 13 19.14 -11.64 6.14
CA LEU A 13 20.51 -11.15 5.98
C LEU A 13 21.27 -12.10 5.03
N PRO A 14 22.21 -11.61 4.20
CA PRO A 14 22.84 -12.42 3.17
C PRO A 14 23.85 -13.40 3.79
N ARG A 15 23.74 -14.69 3.47
CA ARG A 15 24.76 -15.70 3.81
C ARG A 15 25.45 -16.22 2.55
N SER A 16 26.76 -16.15 2.60
CA SER A 16 27.72 -16.67 1.62
C SER A 16 27.63 -18.18 1.47
N LYS A 17 27.96 -18.66 0.26
CA LYS A 17 27.97 -20.05 -0.16
C LYS A 17 29.05 -20.87 0.58
N ALA A 18 28.69 -22.05 1.10
CA ALA A 18 29.55 -23.22 1.15
C ALA A 18 28.69 -24.50 1.24
N LYS A 19 29.12 -25.54 0.53
CA LYS A 19 28.45 -26.83 0.30
C LYS A 19 28.85 -27.90 1.35
N ASP A 20 27.94 -28.87 1.46
CA ASP A 20 28.10 -30.32 1.74
C ASP A 20 28.14 -30.89 3.17
N ALA A 21 27.31 -31.94 3.29
CA ALA A 21 27.49 -33.25 3.94
C ALA A 21 26.74 -33.57 5.26
N ASP A 22 26.13 -34.75 5.22
CA ASP A 22 25.25 -35.43 6.18
C ASP A 22 25.87 -35.82 7.54
N LYS A 23 24.97 -35.91 8.54
CA LYS A 23 24.95 -36.82 9.73
C LYS A 23 25.71 -36.43 11.02
N PRO A 24 25.31 -36.99 12.19
CA PRO A 24 24.78 -36.20 13.32
C PRO A 24 25.69 -36.22 14.55
N PHE A 25 25.63 -35.18 15.38
CA PHE A 25 26.26 -35.23 16.71
C PHE A 25 25.41 -34.56 17.80
N HIS A 26 25.08 -35.38 18.80
CA HIS A 26 24.74 -35.01 20.18
C HIS A 26 25.72 -33.97 20.72
N LEU A 27 25.22 -32.95 21.42
CA LEU A 27 26.04 -32.14 22.33
C LEU A 27 25.39 -32.07 23.70
N SER A 28 26.12 -32.63 24.65
CA SER A 28 25.87 -32.66 26.08
C SER A 28 26.03 -31.29 26.71
N VAL A 29 25.20 -31.04 27.71
CA VAL A 29 25.38 -30.01 28.74
C VAL A 29 26.71 -30.27 29.47
N GLN A 30 27.60 -29.27 29.48
CA GLN A 30 28.57 -29.15 30.56
C GLN A 30 28.90 -27.68 30.86
N ASP A 31 28.53 -27.32 32.08
CA ASP A 31 28.85 -26.09 32.79
C ASP A 31 30.34 -26.03 33.14
N ARG A 32 31.00 -24.88 32.92
CA ARG A 32 32.14 -24.43 33.72
C ARG A 32 32.46 -22.94 33.50
N SER A 33 32.36 -22.22 34.61
CA SER A 33 32.82 -20.87 34.89
C SER A 33 34.29 -20.58 34.56
N SER A 34 34.62 -19.32 34.23
CA SER A 34 35.73 -18.56 34.85
C SER A 34 35.81 -17.11 34.37
N ARG A 35 36.00 -16.23 35.35
CA ARG A 35 36.19 -14.77 35.26
C ARG A 35 37.52 -14.43 34.57
N CYS A 36 37.49 -13.57 33.55
CA CYS A 36 38.53 -12.54 33.29
C CYS A 36 38.14 -11.73 32.04
N LYS A 37 37.66 -10.47 32.20
CA LYS A 37 37.70 -9.40 31.17
C LYS A 37 37.07 -8.06 31.60
N LEU A 38 37.11 -7.70 32.88
CA LEU A 38 36.52 -6.43 33.37
C LEU A 38 37.45 -5.19 33.29
N SER A 39 38.70 -5.34 32.81
CA SER A 39 39.69 -4.25 32.79
C SER A 39 39.70 -3.45 31.47
N PHE A 40 39.39 -4.07 30.33
CA PHE A 40 39.49 -3.42 29.01
C PHE A 40 38.39 -2.37 28.75
N LEU A 41 37.19 -2.56 29.31
CA LEU A 41 36.05 -1.65 29.12
C LEU A 41 36.23 -0.28 29.81
N LYS A 42 36.94 -0.24 30.95
CA LYS A 42 37.21 1.02 31.66
C LYS A 42 38.24 1.90 30.96
N LEU A 43 39.19 1.30 30.24
CA LEU A 43 40.21 2.03 29.48
C LEU A 43 39.62 2.71 28.23
N ILE A 44 38.68 2.02 27.55
CA ILE A 44 37.99 2.56 26.36
C ILE A 44 37.11 3.76 26.75
N LEU A 45 36.40 3.67 27.88
CA LEU A 45 35.52 4.75 28.35
C LEU A 45 36.31 6.04 28.68
N LEU A 46 37.51 5.88 29.24
CA LEU A 46 38.38 7.01 29.61
C LEU A 46 38.95 7.73 28.38
N ILE A 47 39.29 6.99 27.32
CA ILE A 47 39.76 7.56 26.06
C ILE A 47 38.64 8.33 25.35
N THR A 48 37.41 7.83 25.36
CA THR A 48 36.25 8.53 24.75
C THR A 48 35.91 9.83 25.48
N ILE A 49 35.96 9.84 26.81
CA ILE A 49 35.66 11.05 27.61
C ILE A 49 36.74 12.12 27.42
N SER A 50 38.01 11.70 27.26
CA SER A 50 39.14 12.61 27.03
C SER A 50 39.09 13.23 25.62
N GLY A 51 38.67 12.46 24.60
CA GLY A 51 38.50 12.95 23.23
C GLY A 51 37.42 14.02 23.09
N THR A 52 36.30 13.87 23.79
CA THR A 52 35.22 14.88 23.80
C THR A 52 35.62 16.20 24.46
N PHE A 53 36.52 16.15 25.46
CA PHE A 53 36.99 17.34 26.16
C PHE A 53 37.96 18.18 25.32
N VAL A 54 38.75 17.54 24.46
CA VAL A 54 39.68 18.23 23.54
C VAL A 54 38.93 18.92 22.40
N THR A 55 37.83 18.36 21.90
CA THR A 55 36.98 19.02 20.88
C THR A 55 36.22 20.24 21.42
N LEU A 56 35.90 20.26 22.71
CA LEU A 56 35.25 21.41 23.36
C LEU A 56 36.24 22.56 23.66
N LEU A 57 37.53 22.27 23.77
CA LEU A 57 38.57 23.28 24.03
C LEU A 57 39.18 23.92 22.76
N TYR A 58 38.87 23.40 21.57
CA TYR A 58 39.42 23.86 20.28
C TYR A 58 38.34 24.18 19.23
N SER A 59 37.24 24.81 19.64
CA SER A 59 36.29 25.40 18.68
C SER A 59 36.70 26.87 18.40
N PRO A 60 36.96 27.28 17.13
CA PRO A 60 37.21 28.67 16.81
C PRO A 60 35.92 29.49 16.90
N GLU A 61 35.98 30.66 17.54
CA GLU A 61 34.90 31.65 17.61
C GLU A 61 34.40 32.03 16.21
N VAL A 62 33.11 31.77 15.93
CA VAL A 62 32.41 32.39 14.80
C VAL A 62 31.85 33.72 15.28
N TYR A 63 32.55 34.80 14.92
CA TYR A 63 32.12 36.17 15.12
C TYR A 63 30.91 36.49 14.23
N ASN A 64 29.83 36.95 14.87
CA ASN A 64 28.67 37.54 14.23
C ASN A 64 28.99 39.00 13.85
N THR A 65 28.92 39.34 12.57
CA THR A 65 28.77 40.73 12.13
C THR A 65 27.59 40.86 11.16
N ASN A 66 26.51 41.43 11.70
CA ASN A 66 25.45 42.08 10.94
C ASN A 66 26.06 43.20 10.08
N HIS A 67 25.95 43.09 8.76
CA HIS A 67 25.95 44.28 7.91
C HIS A 67 24.80 44.21 6.91
N LEU A 68 23.88 45.15 7.12
CA LEU A 68 22.93 45.65 6.16
C LEU A 68 23.71 46.22 4.97
N SER A 69 23.49 45.71 3.76
CA SER A 69 23.88 46.39 2.52
C SER A 69 22.76 46.29 1.49
N THR A 70 22.32 47.48 1.10
CA THR A 70 21.31 47.84 0.13
C THR A 70 21.71 47.47 -1.30
N SER A 71 20.69 47.13 -2.10
CA SER A 71 20.57 47.34 -3.55
C SER A 71 21.81 47.11 -4.44
N GLY A 72 21.83 45.98 -5.15
CA GLY A 72 22.76 45.77 -6.26
C GLY A 72 22.56 44.43 -6.95
N SER A 73 22.05 44.48 -8.17
CA SER A 73 21.92 43.40 -9.14
C SER A 73 23.14 42.47 -9.22
N ARG A 74 22.94 41.16 -9.08
CA ARG A 74 23.83 40.14 -9.65
C ARG A 74 23.17 38.78 -9.80
N TRP A 75 22.50 38.61 -10.93
CA TRP A 75 22.48 37.32 -11.64
C TRP A 75 23.94 36.94 -11.89
N ILE A 76 24.41 35.81 -11.38
CA ILE A 76 25.55 35.00 -11.85
C ILE A 76 25.71 33.85 -10.82
N TRP A 77 25.86 32.62 -11.32
CA TRP A 77 25.87 31.30 -10.64
C TRP A 77 24.58 30.46 -10.68
N GLY A 78 23.90 30.42 -11.82
CA GLY A 78 22.95 29.34 -12.13
C GLY A 78 23.67 28.12 -12.72
N GLY A 79 24.32 27.31 -11.88
CA GLY A 79 24.76 25.98 -12.31
C GLY A 79 23.56 25.07 -12.57
N SER A 80 23.60 24.22 -13.61
CA SER A 80 22.58 23.19 -13.82
C SER A 80 22.56 22.23 -12.63
N ASP A 81 21.40 22.02 -12.00
CA ASP A 81 21.27 21.00 -10.96
C ASP A 81 21.34 19.62 -11.62
N PRO A 82 22.32 18.76 -11.26
CA PRO A 82 22.48 17.44 -11.87
C PRO A 82 21.25 16.53 -11.72
N ARG A 83 20.33 16.83 -10.79
CA ARG A 83 19.07 16.10 -10.65
C ARG A 83 18.15 16.26 -11.87
N TYR A 84 18.18 17.42 -12.54
CA TYR A 84 17.26 17.74 -13.64
C TYR A 84 17.82 17.38 -15.03
N ILE A 85 19.10 17.00 -15.12
CA ILE A 85 19.74 16.65 -16.39
C ILE A 85 19.16 15.33 -16.92
N SER A 86 18.65 15.36 -18.15
CA SER A 86 18.20 14.16 -18.88
C SER A 86 19.27 13.68 -19.84
N ASN A 87 19.63 12.40 -19.73
CA ASN A 87 20.56 11.71 -20.64
C ASN A 87 19.83 11.03 -21.82
N VAL A 88 18.55 11.34 -22.01
CA VAL A 88 17.72 10.74 -23.07
C VAL A 88 17.96 11.53 -24.35
N ASP A 89 18.31 10.85 -25.44
CA ASP A 89 18.43 11.48 -26.74
C ASP A 89 17.05 11.79 -27.32
N THR A 90 16.94 12.95 -27.97
CA THR A 90 15.69 13.40 -28.59
C THR A 90 15.66 12.94 -30.04
N ASP A 91 14.78 11.99 -30.34
CA ASP A 91 14.51 11.53 -31.70
C ASP A 91 13.41 12.42 -32.33
N TRP A 92 13.81 13.23 -33.31
CA TRP A 92 12.91 14.18 -33.96
C TRP A 92 11.92 13.50 -34.92
N ASP A 93 12.28 12.36 -35.50
CA ASP A 93 11.37 11.61 -36.37
C ASP A 93 10.20 11.06 -35.54
N ASP A 94 10.49 10.58 -34.33
CA ASP A 94 9.45 10.10 -33.41
C ASP A 94 8.57 11.24 -32.87
N ILE A 95 9.14 12.42 -32.62
CA ILE A 95 8.36 13.62 -32.29
C ILE A 95 7.41 13.97 -33.45
N LEU A 96 7.91 14.04 -34.68
CA LEU A 96 7.11 14.40 -35.85
C LEU A 96 5.96 13.40 -36.06
N LYS A 97 6.25 12.10 -36.02
CA LYS A 97 5.23 11.04 -36.13
C LYS A 97 4.16 11.14 -35.06
N ILE A 98 4.51 11.50 -33.82
CA ILE A 98 3.51 11.62 -32.75
C ILE A 98 2.72 12.92 -32.87
N THR A 99 3.35 14.03 -33.29
CA THR A 99 2.67 15.31 -33.49
C THR A 99 1.73 15.28 -34.70
N ASP A 100 2.01 14.47 -35.72
CA ASP A 100 1.11 14.25 -36.86
C ASP A 100 -0.23 13.60 -36.44
N LYS A 101 -0.28 12.96 -35.27
CA LYS A 101 -1.52 12.39 -34.70
C LYS A 101 -2.43 13.46 -34.09
N LEU A 102 -1.97 14.71 -33.95
CA LEU A 102 -2.80 15.82 -33.47
C LEU A 102 -3.84 16.21 -34.54
N THR A 103 -5.08 16.50 -34.14
CA THR A 103 -6.16 16.70 -35.12
C THR A 103 -6.05 18.05 -35.83
N ALA A 104 -6.54 18.16 -37.07
CA ALA A 104 -6.52 19.41 -37.85
C ALA A 104 -7.31 20.58 -37.22
N GLN A 105 -8.11 20.34 -36.17
CA GLN A 105 -8.75 21.38 -35.35
C GLN A 105 -7.86 21.90 -34.19
N ASP A 106 -6.71 21.26 -33.96
CA ASP A 106 -5.73 21.58 -32.93
C ASP A 106 -4.51 22.31 -33.52
N GLU A 107 -4.70 23.46 -34.19
CA GLU A 107 -3.57 24.29 -34.60
C GLU A 107 -2.67 24.54 -33.38
N LEU A 108 -1.42 24.06 -33.45
CA LEU A 108 -0.40 24.23 -32.42
C LEU A 108 0.04 25.70 -32.37
N GLN A 109 -0.79 26.56 -31.79
CA GLN A 109 -0.52 27.99 -31.73
C GLN A 109 0.60 28.32 -30.74
N GLY A 110 0.66 27.59 -29.61
CA GLY A 110 1.67 27.77 -28.57
C GLY A 110 2.28 26.45 -28.09
N ILE A 111 3.61 26.34 -28.13
CA ILE A 111 4.40 25.22 -27.62
C ILE A 111 5.25 25.69 -26.44
N GLY A 112 5.00 25.13 -25.26
CA GLY A 112 5.82 25.34 -24.07
C GLY A 112 6.94 24.31 -23.99
N LEU A 113 8.18 24.75 -23.88
CA LEU A 113 9.36 23.88 -23.75
C LEU A 113 9.91 23.94 -22.32
N VAL A 114 9.91 22.80 -21.63
CA VAL A 114 10.41 22.65 -20.26
C VAL A 114 11.58 21.67 -20.24
N ASN A 115 12.70 22.10 -19.64
CA ASN A 115 13.90 21.28 -19.40
C ASN A 115 14.65 20.79 -20.67
N PHE A 116 14.58 21.56 -21.76
CA PHE A 116 15.35 21.33 -22.99
C PHE A 116 16.64 22.15 -23.03
N ASN A 117 17.70 21.62 -23.63
CA ASN A 117 18.91 22.40 -23.87
C ASN A 117 18.73 23.38 -25.05
N LYS A 118 19.66 24.32 -25.22
CA LYS A 118 19.56 25.36 -26.28
C LYS A 118 19.53 24.78 -27.69
N THR A 119 20.29 23.72 -27.96
CA THR A 119 20.33 23.07 -29.28
C THR A 119 18.97 22.45 -29.59
N GLU A 120 18.35 21.79 -28.62
CA GLU A 120 17.02 21.20 -28.77
C GLU A 120 15.92 22.26 -28.94
N GLN A 121 16.03 23.40 -28.26
CA GLN A 121 15.10 24.51 -28.44
C GLN A 121 15.10 25.02 -29.90
N VAL A 122 16.28 25.17 -30.50
CA VAL A 122 16.41 25.55 -31.92
C VAL A 122 15.81 24.49 -32.85
N HIS A 123 15.97 23.21 -32.51
CA HIS A 123 15.37 22.13 -33.32
C HIS A 123 13.84 22.11 -33.26
N TRP A 124 13.22 22.42 -32.12
CA TRP A 124 11.76 22.59 -32.04
C TRP A 124 11.28 23.69 -32.98
N GLU A 125 11.93 24.86 -32.95
CA GLU A 125 11.62 25.99 -33.84
C GLU A 125 11.79 25.65 -35.31
N HIS A 126 12.78 24.80 -35.65
CA HIS A 126 13.03 24.38 -37.02
C HIS A 126 11.99 23.41 -37.57
N HIS A 127 11.53 22.45 -36.77
CA HIS A 127 10.63 21.39 -37.23
C HIS A 127 9.15 21.80 -37.20
N ILE A 128 8.76 22.74 -36.33
CA ILE A 128 7.37 23.22 -36.21
C ILE A 128 7.33 24.76 -36.31
N PRO A 129 7.81 25.37 -37.40
CA PRO A 129 8.07 26.81 -37.48
C PRO A 129 6.81 27.70 -37.34
N ASP A 130 5.63 27.15 -37.62
CA ASP A 130 4.36 27.89 -37.57
C ASP A 130 3.84 28.09 -36.14
N ALA A 131 4.42 27.43 -35.14
CA ALA A 131 4.02 27.53 -33.75
C ALA A 131 4.81 28.59 -32.97
N THR A 132 4.16 29.27 -32.02
CA THR A 132 4.86 30.15 -31.06
C THR A 132 5.55 29.30 -29.99
N HIS A 133 6.87 29.30 -29.97
CA HIS A 133 7.67 28.57 -28.98
C HIS A 133 7.96 29.43 -27.75
N VAL A 134 7.73 28.87 -26.57
CA VAL A 134 8.00 29.53 -25.29
C VAL A 134 8.87 28.63 -24.44
N VAL A 135 10.11 29.07 -24.17
CA VAL A 135 10.99 28.42 -23.21
C VAL A 135 10.51 28.77 -21.80
N LEU A 136 10.18 27.74 -21.02
CA LEU A 136 9.60 27.86 -19.69
C LEU A 136 10.63 27.47 -18.62
N PRO A 137 11.33 28.44 -18.02
CA PRO A 137 12.32 28.15 -16.99
C PRO A 137 11.63 27.62 -15.72
N LEU A 138 12.18 26.53 -15.17
CA LEU A 138 11.79 25.97 -13.88
C LEU A 138 12.92 26.20 -12.88
N GLU A 139 12.62 26.86 -11.76
CA GLU A 139 13.55 26.92 -10.64
C GLU A 139 13.68 25.54 -10.00
N TYR A 140 14.91 25.12 -9.69
CA TYR A 140 15.13 23.79 -9.13
C TYR A 140 14.62 23.69 -7.68
N ALA A 141 14.10 22.51 -7.31
CA ALA A 141 13.81 22.20 -5.92
C ALA A 141 15.04 22.45 -5.04
N ALA A 142 14.85 22.86 -3.78
CA ALA A 142 15.98 23.08 -2.88
C ALA A 142 16.81 21.78 -2.70
N ARG A 143 18.11 21.93 -2.45
CA ARG A 143 19.04 20.77 -2.38
C ARG A 143 18.76 19.84 -1.21
N ASN A 144 18.13 20.36 -0.16
CA ASN A 144 17.71 19.61 1.03
C ASN A 144 16.37 18.88 0.84
N VAL A 145 15.64 19.12 -0.26
CA VAL A 145 14.43 18.37 -0.59
C VAL A 145 14.85 17.01 -1.16
N THR A 146 14.67 15.97 -0.35
CA THR A 146 14.88 14.56 -0.72
C THR A 146 13.55 13.83 -0.90
N TRP A 147 13.59 12.62 -1.44
CA TRP A 147 12.38 11.81 -1.55
C TRP A 147 11.75 11.53 -0.18
N GLU A 148 12.57 11.27 0.83
CA GLU A 148 12.16 11.02 2.22
C GLU A 148 11.57 12.28 2.88
N SER A 149 11.98 13.48 2.47
CA SER A 149 11.32 14.72 2.92
C SER A 149 9.93 14.91 2.32
N LEU A 150 9.68 14.37 1.13
CA LEU A 150 8.37 14.39 0.48
C LEU A 150 7.50 13.19 0.89
N TYR A 151 8.12 12.08 1.26
CA TYR A 151 7.46 10.84 1.65
C TYR A 151 8.06 10.28 2.96
N PRO A 152 7.92 10.99 4.09
CA PRO A 152 8.52 10.56 5.35
C PRO A 152 7.79 9.35 5.93
N GLU A 153 8.51 8.46 6.64
CA GLU A 153 7.90 7.32 7.33
C GLU A 153 6.87 7.72 8.36
N TRP A 154 7.11 8.84 9.06
CA TRP A 154 6.25 9.31 10.12
C TRP A 154 5.90 10.78 9.93
N ILE A 155 4.64 11.11 10.21
CA ILE A 155 4.12 12.47 10.42
C ILE A 155 3.17 12.45 11.61
N ASP A 156 2.90 13.62 12.19
CA ASP A 156 1.83 13.78 13.18
C ASP A 156 0.44 13.73 12.52
N GLU A 157 -0.04 12.52 12.22
CA GLU A 157 -1.31 12.32 11.52
C GLU A 157 -2.55 12.75 12.33
N GLU A 158 -2.43 12.87 13.65
CA GLU A 158 -3.52 13.30 14.53
C GLU A 158 -3.57 14.84 14.68
N GLU A 159 -2.56 15.54 14.13
CA GLU A 159 -2.38 16.98 14.22
C GLU A 159 -2.44 17.46 15.68
N GLU A 160 -1.79 16.72 16.58
CA GLU A 160 -1.76 17.01 18.03
C GLU A 160 -0.75 18.11 18.37
N THR A 161 0.38 18.13 17.67
CA THR A 161 1.52 19.00 17.89
C THR A 161 1.70 20.02 16.77
N GLU A 162 1.74 19.56 15.52
CA GLU A 162 1.88 20.40 14.33
C GLU A 162 1.04 19.85 13.18
N VAL A 163 0.62 20.73 12.27
CA VAL A 163 -0.01 20.30 11.01
C VAL A 163 1.13 19.96 10.04
N PRO A 164 1.29 18.70 9.61
CA PRO A 164 2.38 18.33 8.70
C PRO A 164 2.22 19.02 7.35
N VAL A 165 3.28 19.68 6.88
CA VAL A 165 3.28 20.39 5.58
C VAL A 165 4.46 19.91 4.75
N CYS A 166 4.21 19.72 3.46
CA CYS A 166 5.26 19.31 2.54
C CYS A 166 6.24 20.45 2.20
N PRO A 167 7.54 20.13 1.97
CA PRO A 167 8.48 21.08 1.36
C PRO A 167 7.94 21.66 0.04
N SER A 168 8.07 22.98 -0.14
CA SER A 168 7.61 23.65 -1.35
C SER A 168 8.47 23.27 -2.57
N LEU A 169 7.80 23.02 -3.70
CA LEU A 169 8.42 22.86 -5.02
C LEU A 169 8.12 24.10 -5.88
N PRO A 170 9.13 24.78 -6.48
CA PRO A 170 8.89 25.99 -7.28
C PRO A 170 7.98 25.78 -8.49
N SER A 171 6.96 26.61 -8.70
CA SER A 171 6.08 26.49 -9.87
C SER A 171 6.58 27.30 -11.07
N ILE A 172 6.20 26.87 -12.28
CA ILE A 172 6.45 27.64 -13.50
C ILE A 172 5.38 28.72 -13.62
N ARG A 173 5.79 29.96 -13.87
CA ARG A 173 4.86 31.05 -14.17
C ARG A 173 4.21 30.80 -15.54
N PRO A 174 2.87 30.73 -15.62
CA PRO A 174 2.19 30.54 -16.89
C PRO A 174 2.56 31.67 -17.87
N PRO A 175 2.89 31.35 -19.14
CA PRO A 175 3.06 32.40 -20.12
C PRO A 175 1.72 33.08 -20.35
N GLY A 176 1.69 34.39 -20.65
CA GLY A 176 0.44 35.12 -20.93
C GLY A 176 -0.27 34.66 -22.20
N ILE A 177 0.31 33.68 -22.93
CA ILE A 177 -0.27 33.05 -24.11
C ILE A 177 -0.70 31.63 -23.77
N ARG A 178 -1.80 31.19 -24.39
CA ARG A 178 -2.27 29.82 -24.22
C ARG A 178 -1.32 28.84 -24.90
N LEU A 179 -0.98 27.77 -24.20
CA LEU A 179 -0.20 26.65 -24.74
C LEU A 179 -1.15 25.53 -25.15
N ASN A 180 -0.94 24.99 -26.35
CA ASN A 180 -1.65 23.81 -26.85
C ASN A 180 -0.82 22.54 -26.64
N LEU A 181 0.51 22.67 -26.62
CA LEU A 181 1.45 21.58 -26.36
C LEU A 181 2.44 22.02 -25.28
N ILE A 182 2.64 21.19 -24.26
CA ILE A 182 3.68 21.36 -23.25
C ILE A 182 4.64 20.18 -23.40
N ALA A 183 5.79 20.42 -24.01
CA ALA A 183 6.85 19.44 -24.15
C ALA A 183 7.78 19.52 -22.94
N VAL A 184 8.10 18.37 -22.36
CA VAL A 184 8.92 18.24 -21.16
C VAL A 184 9.93 17.12 -21.34
N LYS A 185 11.21 17.42 -21.16
CA LYS A 185 12.27 16.41 -21.15
C LYS A 185 12.52 15.93 -19.72
N LEU A 186 12.32 14.64 -19.44
CA LEU A 186 12.45 14.10 -18.08
C LEU A 186 13.77 13.34 -17.88
N PRO A 187 14.41 13.46 -16.71
CA PRO A 187 15.48 12.54 -16.33
C PRO A 187 14.92 11.12 -16.14
N CYS A 188 15.70 10.12 -16.54
CA CYS A 188 15.44 8.70 -16.34
C CYS A 188 16.78 8.04 -16.04
N ARG A 189 17.03 7.76 -14.76
CA ARG A 189 18.30 7.17 -14.30
C ARG A 189 18.22 5.66 -14.46
N ASN A 190 19.24 5.05 -15.07
CA ASN A 190 19.33 3.59 -15.19
C ASN A 190 19.68 3.01 -13.80
N GLY A 191 18.68 2.69 -12.98
CA GLY A 191 18.88 2.13 -11.64
C GLY A 191 17.57 1.92 -10.86
N GLY A 192 17.65 1.14 -9.78
CA GLY A 192 16.51 0.67 -8.98
C GLY A 192 15.76 1.72 -8.15
N ASN A 193 15.74 2.99 -8.56
CA ASN A 193 14.96 4.03 -7.86
C ASN A 193 14.56 5.21 -8.77
N TRP A 194 14.50 4.99 -10.09
CA TRP A 194 14.22 6.05 -11.06
C TRP A 194 12.84 6.71 -10.86
N SER A 195 11.89 5.98 -10.27
CA SER A 195 10.52 6.43 -9.99
C SER A 195 10.41 7.27 -8.71
N ARG A 196 11.38 7.17 -7.79
CA ARG A 196 11.49 7.99 -6.58
C ARG A 196 12.55 9.07 -6.74
N ASP A 197 12.37 9.92 -7.75
CA ASP A 197 13.28 11.01 -8.09
C ASP A 197 12.57 12.37 -7.98
N VAL A 198 13.10 13.26 -7.13
CA VAL A 198 12.51 14.57 -6.83
C VAL A 198 12.41 15.45 -8.09
N ALA A 199 13.44 15.47 -8.94
CA ALA A 199 13.41 16.31 -10.14
C ALA A 199 12.41 15.78 -11.17
N ARG A 200 12.34 14.46 -11.33
CA ARG A 200 11.36 13.80 -12.19
C ARG A 200 9.92 14.06 -11.73
N LEU A 201 9.65 13.96 -10.43
CA LEU A 201 8.34 14.31 -9.86
C LEU A 201 8.03 15.79 -10.09
N HIS A 202 8.97 16.66 -9.78
CA HIS A 202 8.80 18.11 -9.88
C HIS A 202 8.48 18.56 -11.31
N LEU A 203 9.21 18.08 -12.32
CA LEU A 203 8.97 18.41 -13.72
C LEU A 203 7.57 17.99 -14.19
N GLN A 204 7.08 16.84 -13.75
CA GLN A 204 5.75 16.35 -14.10
C GLN A 204 4.63 17.14 -13.41
N LEU A 205 4.81 17.50 -12.13
CA LEU A 205 3.88 18.39 -11.42
C LEU A 205 3.86 19.79 -12.03
N ALA A 206 5.01 20.32 -12.43
CA ALA A 206 5.12 21.59 -13.14
C ALA A 206 4.39 21.56 -14.49
N ALA A 207 4.53 20.46 -15.24
CA ALA A 207 3.81 20.24 -16.50
C ALA A 207 2.28 20.20 -16.28
N ALA A 208 1.82 19.50 -15.23
CA ALA A 208 0.42 19.44 -14.87
C ALA A 208 -0.14 20.80 -14.42
N GLY A 209 0.63 21.55 -13.62
CA GLY A 209 0.30 22.92 -13.21
C GLY A 209 0.19 23.88 -14.41
N LEU A 210 1.11 23.78 -15.37
CA LEU A 210 1.03 24.55 -16.61
C LEU A 210 -0.19 24.19 -17.46
N ALA A 211 -0.47 22.89 -17.64
CA ALA A 211 -1.60 22.42 -18.43
C ALA A 211 -2.94 22.91 -17.86
N THR A 212 -3.02 23.08 -16.55
CA THR A 212 -4.22 23.50 -15.82
C THR A 212 -4.31 25.01 -15.56
N SER A 213 -3.26 25.77 -15.94
CA SER A 213 -3.08 27.17 -15.55
C SER A 213 -4.13 28.14 -16.12
N PHE A 214 -4.65 27.90 -17.33
CA PHE A 214 -5.74 28.70 -17.88
C PHE A 214 -7.10 28.15 -17.45
N LYS A 215 -8.03 29.06 -17.17
CA LYS A 215 -9.42 28.74 -16.84
C LYS A 215 -10.17 28.29 -18.09
N GLY A 216 -11.04 27.29 -17.94
CA GLY A 216 -11.88 26.75 -19.02
C GLY A 216 -11.49 25.32 -19.41
N ASN A 217 -12.33 24.67 -20.22
CA ASN A 217 -12.03 23.34 -20.75
C ASN A 217 -11.63 23.45 -22.21
N TYR A 218 -10.38 23.09 -22.52
CA TYR A 218 -9.81 23.27 -23.85
C TYR A 218 -8.75 22.19 -24.09
N PRO A 219 -8.49 21.80 -25.36
CA PRO A 219 -7.49 20.78 -25.63
C PRO A 219 -6.09 21.31 -25.30
N VAL A 220 -5.38 20.57 -24.44
CA VAL A 220 -3.95 20.69 -24.15
C VAL A 220 -3.34 19.32 -24.30
N TYR A 221 -2.16 19.27 -24.89
CA TYR A 221 -1.35 18.09 -24.99
C TYR A 221 -0.11 18.24 -24.12
N VAL A 222 0.30 17.16 -23.45
CA VAL A 222 1.54 17.11 -22.67
C VAL A 222 2.41 16.02 -23.28
N LEU A 223 3.59 16.41 -23.75
CA LEU A 223 4.55 15.52 -24.39
C LEU A 223 5.76 15.31 -23.49
N PHE A 224 6.05 14.06 -23.16
CA PHE A 224 7.23 13.69 -22.38
C PHE A 224 8.26 13.00 -23.25
N ILE A 225 9.52 13.43 -23.15
CA ILE A 225 10.67 12.72 -23.74
C ILE A 225 11.41 12.00 -22.61
N THR A 226 11.26 10.68 -22.55
CA THR A 226 11.81 9.84 -21.48
C THR A 226 11.74 8.34 -21.78
N ASN A 227 12.75 7.59 -21.33
CA ASN A 227 12.75 6.12 -21.42
C ASN A 227 11.91 5.45 -20.30
N CYS A 228 11.65 6.18 -19.22
CA CYS A 228 10.88 5.72 -18.08
C CYS A 228 9.43 6.19 -18.23
N PHE A 229 8.43 5.36 -17.88
CA PHE A 229 7.03 5.79 -18.01
C PHE A 229 6.71 7.00 -17.09
N PRO A 230 5.91 7.98 -17.56
CA PRO A 230 5.39 9.06 -16.71
C PRO A 230 4.52 8.53 -15.57
N ILE A 231 4.37 9.29 -14.49
CA ILE A 231 3.64 8.89 -13.27
C ILE A 231 2.24 8.38 -13.64
N PRO A 232 1.96 7.07 -13.49
CA PRO A 232 0.79 6.44 -14.10
C PRO A 232 -0.55 6.98 -13.62
N ASN A 233 -0.60 7.50 -12.39
CA ASN A 233 -1.80 8.06 -11.79
C ASN A 233 -1.87 9.60 -11.83
N LEU A 234 -0.85 10.27 -12.38
CA LEU A 234 -0.89 11.70 -12.73
C LEU A 234 -1.22 11.89 -14.21
N PHE A 235 -0.52 11.17 -15.09
CA PHE A 235 -0.75 11.13 -16.53
C PHE A 235 -1.23 9.74 -16.90
N SER A 236 -2.55 9.58 -16.90
CA SER A 236 -3.13 8.26 -16.96
C SER A 236 -3.01 7.66 -18.34
N CYS A 237 -2.90 6.33 -18.35
CA CYS A 237 -2.87 5.51 -19.54
C CYS A 237 -4.14 5.70 -20.42
N LYS A 238 -5.28 6.10 -19.81
CA LYS A 238 -6.54 6.46 -20.51
C LYS A 238 -6.42 7.75 -21.33
N GLU A 239 -5.48 8.62 -20.96
CA GLU A 239 -5.24 9.93 -21.59
C GLU A 239 -4.06 9.87 -22.58
N LEU A 240 -3.41 8.72 -22.73
CA LEU A 240 -2.31 8.53 -23.67
C LEU A 240 -2.86 8.54 -25.11
N VAL A 241 -2.43 9.52 -25.90
CA VAL A 241 -2.75 9.63 -27.34
C VAL A 241 -1.89 8.66 -28.14
N GLY A 242 -0.62 8.52 -27.75
CA GLY A 242 0.28 7.53 -28.32
C GLY A 242 1.70 7.67 -27.80
N ARG A 243 2.53 6.69 -28.17
CA ARG A 243 3.95 6.64 -27.86
C ARG A 243 4.73 6.20 -29.09
N GLU A 244 5.81 6.91 -29.40
CA GLU A 244 6.82 6.51 -30.39
C GLU A 244 8.17 6.53 -29.66
N GLY A 245 8.85 5.37 -29.57
CA GLY A 245 10.12 5.27 -28.85
C GLY A 245 10.05 5.77 -27.39
N ASN A 246 10.76 6.86 -27.11
CA ASN A 246 10.82 7.54 -25.82
C ASN A 246 9.92 8.79 -25.73
N VAL A 247 9.09 9.04 -26.75
CA VAL A 247 8.18 10.17 -26.83
C VAL A 247 6.77 9.73 -26.45
N TRP A 248 6.20 10.33 -25.41
CA TRP A 248 4.89 10.01 -24.88
C TRP A 248 3.97 11.23 -25.00
N LEU A 249 2.83 11.10 -25.67
CA LEU A 249 1.89 12.20 -25.86
C LEU A 249 0.58 11.93 -25.12
N TYR A 250 0.21 12.82 -24.21
CA TYR A 250 -1.02 12.76 -23.42
C TYR A 250 -1.97 13.89 -23.77
N LYS A 251 -3.27 13.62 -23.69
CA LYS A 251 -4.36 14.59 -23.72
C LYS A 251 -5.11 14.52 -22.38
N PRO A 252 -4.63 15.20 -21.33
CA PRO A 252 -5.22 15.11 -20.00
C PRO A 252 -6.62 15.72 -19.93
N ASN A 253 -7.45 15.15 -19.06
CA ASN A 253 -8.70 15.78 -18.64
C ASN A 253 -8.40 16.91 -17.66
N LEU A 254 -8.56 18.16 -18.10
CA LEU A 254 -8.21 19.34 -17.30
C LEU A 254 -9.02 19.50 -16.01
N SER A 255 -10.23 18.93 -15.92
CA SER A 255 -10.99 18.97 -14.67
C SER A 255 -10.35 18.07 -13.62
N VAL A 256 -10.08 16.81 -14.00
CA VAL A 256 -9.45 15.82 -13.12
C VAL A 256 -8.02 16.24 -12.76
N LEU A 257 -7.25 16.74 -13.73
CA LEU A 257 -5.89 17.18 -13.49
C LEU A 257 -5.83 18.39 -12.54
N ARG A 258 -6.81 19.31 -12.59
CA ARG A 258 -6.92 20.42 -11.63
C ARG A 258 -7.14 19.97 -10.20
N GLU A 259 -7.96 18.95 -10.00
CA GLU A 259 -8.18 18.37 -8.67
C GLU A 259 -6.90 17.70 -8.16
N LYS A 260 -6.19 16.97 -9.03
CA LYS A 260 -4.93 16.30 -8.71
C LYS A 260 -3.81 17.27 -8.30
N VAL A 261 -3.64 18.39 -8.99
CA VAL A 261 -2.58 19.39 -8.67
C VAL A 261 -2.87 20.21 -7.42
N GLN A 262 -4.09 20.16 -6.86
CA GLN A 262 -4.43 20.79 -5.59
C GLN A 262 -4.07 19.92 -4.38
N LEU A 263 -3.79 18.63 -4.58
CA LEU A 263 -3.40 17.73 -3.52
C LEU A 263 -1.94 17.96 -3.11
N PRO A 264 -1.56 17.54 -1.89
CA PRO A 264 -0.17 17.61 -1.45
C PRO A 264 0.79 16.92 -2.42
N VAL A 265 1.98 17.51 -2.57
CA VAL A 265 3.02 17.03 -3.49
C VAL A 265 3.56 15.64 -3.14
N GLY A 266 3.40 15.22 -1.88
CA GLY A 266 3.79 13.91 -1.37
C GLY A 266 3.10 13.57 -0.05
N SER A 267 3.53 12.47 0.60
CA SER A 267 2.92 11.96 1.83
C SER A 267 3.38 12.67 3.13
N CYS A 268 4.18 13.72 3.03
CA CYS A 268 4.56 14.60 4.14
C CYS A 268 3.40 15.42 4.73
N GLU A 269 2.26 15.44 4.04
CA GLU A 269 1.06 16.15 4.41
C GLU A 269 -0.15 15.24 4.12
N LEU A 270 -1.16 15.31 4.99
CA LEU A 270 -2.37 14.52 4.82
C LEU A 270 -3.20 15.08 3.66
N ALA A 271 -3.57 14.22 2.72
CA ALA A 271 -4.50 14.58 1.66
C ALA A 271 -5.95 14.71 2.17
N LEU A 272 -6.23 14.13 3.35
CA LEU A 272 -7.47 14.29 4.10
C LEU A 272 -7.13 14.61 5.56
N PRO A 273 -7.28 15.87 6.01
CA PRO A 273 -6.99 16.22 7.40
C PRO A 273 -7.96 15.51 8.36
N MET A 274 -7.46 15.06 9.50
CA MET A 274 -8.28 14.39 10.53
C MET A 274 -9.34 15.33 11.13
N ARG A 275 -8.99 16.62 11.25
CA ARG A 275 -9.85 17.68 11.80
C ARG A 275 -10.32 18.61 10.70
N GLY A 276 -11.11 18.09 9.76
CA GLY A 276 -11.67 18.83 8.64
C GLY A 276 -13.17 18.60 8.49
N LYS A 277 -13.86 19.51 7.77
CA LYS A 277 -15.19 19.18 7.24
C LYS A 277 -15.04 17.93 6.38
N GLU A 278 -15.86 16.92 6.65
CA GLU A 278 -16.03 15.77 5.74
C GLU A 278 -16.09 16.32 4.32
N LEU A 279 -15.25 15.80 3.41
CA LEU A 279 -15.34 16.17 2.01
C LEU A 279 -16.80 16.01 1.60
N ALA A 280 -17.42 17.13 1.20
CA ALA A 280 -18.78 17.11 0.67
C ALA A 280 -18.72 16.38 -0.67
N TYR A 281 -18.80 15.05 -0.59
CA TYR A 281 -18.88 14.19 -1.74
C TYR A 281 -20.26 14.40 -2.36
N ASN A 282 -20.33 15.22 -3.42
CA ASN A 282 -21.53 15.42 -4.19
C ASN A 282 -21.78 14.15 -5.02
N GLY A 283 -22.66 13.29 -4.52
CA GLY A 283 -22.99 11.98 -5.08
C GLY A 283 -23.76 11.99 -6.41
N ASN A 284 -23.25 12.69 -7.43
CA ASN A 284 -23.69 12.49 -8.80
C ASN A 284 -23.19 11.14 -9.32
N ALA A 285 -23.93 10.08 -9.01
CA ALA A 285 -23.59 8.66 -9.06
C ALA A 285 -22.54 8.23 -10.12
N PRO A 286 -21.22 8.33 -9.83
CA PRO A 286 -20.25 7.47 -10.49
C PRO A 286 -20.50 6.02 -10.08
N ARG A 287 -20.07 5.08 -10.91
CA ARG A 287 -20.17 3.65 -10.62
C ARG A 287 -19.07 3.32 -9.61
N GLU A 288 -19.47 3.11 -8.37
CA GLU A 288 -18.55 2.92 -7.24
C GLU A 288 -18.79 1.61 -6.51
N ALA A 289 -17.70 0.96 -6.09
CA ALA A 289 -17.77 -0.25 -5.30
C ALA A 289 -16.66 -0.36 -4.25
N TYR A 290 -16.98 -1.06 -3.16
CA TYR A 290 -15.96 -1.72 -2.35
C TYR A 290 -15.51 -2.98 -3.07
N ALA A 291 -14.21 -3.19 -3.16
CA ALA A 291 -13.62 -4.33 -3.85
C ALA A 291 -12.76 -5.16 -2.90
N THR A 292 -12.80 -6.49 -3.03
CA THR A 292 -11.84 -7.39 -2.38
C THR A 292 -11.48 -8.57 -3.28
N ILE A 293 -10.46 -9.34 -2.90
CA ILE A 293 -9.97 -10.50 -3.67
C ILE A 293 -9.69 -11.69 -2.75
N LEU A 294 -10.12 -12.88 -3.16
CA LEU A 294 -9.90 -14.12 -2.41
C LEU A 294 -9.19 -15.18 -3.26
N HIS A 295 -8.16 -15.78 -2.67
CA HIS A 295 -7.47 -16.97 -3.20
C HIS A 295 -7.63 -18.22 -2.34
N SER A 296 -8.16 -18.08 -1.12
CA SER A 296 -8.22 -19.17 -0.15
C SER A 296 -9.58 -19.18 0.55
N ALA A 297 -10.49 -20.02 0.04
CA ALA A 297 -11.87 -20.11 0.54
C ALA A 297 -11.93 -20.36 2.06
N HIS A 298 -11.19 -21.37 2.51
CA HIS A 298 -11.19 -21.83 3.90
C HIS A 298 -10.58 -20.84 4.90
N VAL A 299 -9.88 -19.83 4.42
CA VAL A 299 -9.19 -18.85 5.27
C VAL A 299 -9.94 -17.53 5.28
N TYR A 300 -10.50 -17.07 4.16
CA TYR A 300 -10.94 -15.67 4.05
C TYR A 300 -12.41 -15.45 3.68
N VAL A 301 -13.20 -16.48 3.35
CA VAL A 301 -14.64 -16.29 3.03
C VAL A 301 -15.40 -15.71 4.22
N CYS A 302 -15.18 -16.21 5.44
CA CYS A 302 -15.78 -15.63 6.63
C CYS A 302 -15.36 -14.17 6.86
N GLY A 303 -14.08 -13.85 6.61
CA GLY A 303 -13.56 -12.49 6.69
C GLY A 303 -14.25 -11.54 5.71
N ALA A 304 -14.37 -11.94 4.43
CA ALA A 304 -15.04 -11.15 3.41
C ALA A 304 -16.54 -10.95 3.69
N ILE A 305 -17.23 -11.96 4.24
CA ILE A 305 -18.63 -11.84 4.68
C ILE A 305 -18.74 -10.84 5.84
N ALA A 306 -17.85 -10.93 6.83
CA ALA A 306 -17.82 -9.98 7.95
C ALA A 306 -17.47 -8.55 7.50
N ALA A 307 -16.57 -8.39 6.52
CA ALA A 307 -16.24 -7.10 5.92
C ALA A 307 -17.48 -6.47 5.27
N ALA A 308 -18.22 -7.21 4.43
CA ALA A 308 -19.48 -6.74 3.85
C ALA A 308 -20.51 -6.36 4.91
N GLN A 309 -20.66 -7.17 5.97
CA GLN A 309 -21.53 -6.83 7.09
C GLN A 309 -21.11 -5.49 7.73
N SER A 310 -19.81 -5.30 7.98
CA SER A 310 -19.30 -4.08 8.61
C SER A 310 -19.51 -2.83 7.75
N ILE A 311 -19.34 -2.93 6.42
CA ILE A 311 -19.63 -1.84 5.48
C ILE A 311 -21.13 -1.47 5.52
N ARG A 312 -22.03 -2.46 5.54
CA ARG A 312 -23.47 -2.20 5.64
C ARG A 312 -23.84 -1.55 6.97
N MET A 313 -23.27 -2.03 8.07
CA MET A 313 -23.50 -1.48 9.41
C MET A 313 -23.00 -0.05 9.55
N SER A 314 -21.98 0.35 8.76
CA SER A 314 -21.49 1.73 8.74
C SER A 314 -22.39 2.67 7.93
N GLY A 315 -23.38 2.14 7.20
CA GLY A 315 -24.39 2.91 6.44
C GLY A 315 -24.05 3.13 4.97
N SER A 316 -23.04 2.46 4.43
CA SER A 316 -22.72 2.58 2.99
C SER A 316 -23.80 1.96 2.10
N THR A 317 -23.99 2.55 0.93
CA THR A 317 -24.94 2.10 -0.10
C THR A 317 -24.26 1.66 -1.41
N ARG A 318 -22.92 1.63 -1.42
CA ARG A 318 -22.13 1.30 -2.61
C ARG A 318 -22.17 -0.19 -2.92
N ASP A 319 -21.88 -0.52 -4.18
CA ASP A 319 -21.78 -1.90 -4.61
C ASP A 319 -20.63 -2.62 -3.88
N PHE A 320 -20.77 -3.93 -3.73
CA PHE A 320 -19.69 -4.81 -3.28
C PHE A 320 -19.28 -5.72 -4.44
N VAL A 321 -18.00 -5.75 -4.79
CA VAL A 321 -17.46 -6.65 -5.82
C VAL A 321 -16.32 -7.48 -5.26
N ILE A 322 -16.36 -8.79 -5.49
CA ILE A 322 -15.32 -9.70 -5.01
C ILE A 322 -14.74 -10.49 -6.17
N LEU A 323 -13.41 -10.46 -6.27
CA LEU A 323 -12.67 -11.24 -7.24
C LEU A 323 -12.30 -12.60 -6.61
N VAL A 324 -12.68 -13.68 -7.27
CA VAL A 324 -12.41 -15.05 -6.81
C VAL A 324 -11.88 -15.88 -7.96
N ASP A 325 -11.06 -16.88 -7.69
CA ASP A 325 -10.68 -17.88 -8.71
C ASP A 325 -11.58 -19.12 -8.66
N GLU A 326 -11.34 -20.06 -9.58
CA GLU A 326 -12.12 -21.29 -9.72
C GLU A 326 -12.02 -22.24 -8.51
N THR A 327 -11.03 -22.07 -7.62
CA THR A 327 -10.89 -22.89 -6.41
C THR A 327 -11.92 -22.53 -5.33
N ILE A 328 -12.56 -21.35 -5.44
CA ILE A 328 -13.66 -20.97 -4.56
C ILE A 328 -14.93 -21.68 -5.03
N SER A 329 -15.38 -22.67 -4.25
CA SER A 329 -16.50 -23.53 -4.59
C SER A 329 -17.87 -22.84 -4.55
N GLY A 330 -18.87 -23.43 -5.21
CA GLY A 330 -20.23 -22.88 -5.32
C GLY A 330 -20.90 -22.56 -3.98
N TYR A 331 -20.67 -23.38 -2.95
CA TYR A 331 -21.09 -23.09 -1.58
C TYR A 331 -20.54 -21.75 -1.07
N HIS A 332 -19.23 -21.55 -1.13
CA HIS A 332 -18.61 -20.31 -0.66
C HIS A 332 -19.08 -19.11 -1.49
N ARG A 333 -19.22 -19.28 -2.81
CA ARG A 333 -19.77 -18.25 -3.70
C ARG A 333 -21.19 -17.84 -3.27
N SER A 334 -22.06 -18.80 -2.97
CA SER A 334 -23.42 -18.50 -2.49
C SER A 334 -23.42 -17.73 -1.16
N GLY A 335 -22.46 -17.98 -0.27
CA GLY A 335 -22.29 -17.19 0.96
C GLY A 335 -21.84 -15.76 0.71
N LEU A 336 -20.91 -15.57 -0.24
CA LEU A 336 -20.46 -14.25 -0.66
C LEU A 336 -21.60 -13.45 -1.31
N GLU A 337 -22.35 -14.07 -2.23
CA GLU A 337 -23.52 -13.47 -2.88
C GLU A 337 -24.60 -13.11 -1.85
N ALA A 338 -24.88 -14.00 -0.90
CA ALA A 338 -25.81 -13.76 0.20
C ALA A 338 -25.39 -12.60 1.11
N ALA A 339 -24.09 -12.36 1.27
CA ALA A 339 -23.57 -11.21 2.00
C ALA A 339 -23.68 -9.89 1.20
N GLY A 340 -23.97 -9.97 -0.10
CA GLY A 340 -24.14 -8.84 -1.01
C GLY A 340 -23.01 -8.67 -2.02
N TRP A 341 -22.00 -9.55 -2.04
CA TRP A 341 -20.90 -9.46 -2.99
C TRP A 341 -21.32 -9.86 -4.41
N LYS A 342 -21.01 -9.01 -5.39
CA LYS A 342 -21.01 -9.37 -6.81
C LYS A 342 -19.75 -10.19 -7.10
N VAL A 343 -19.90 -11.51 -7.16
CA VAL A 343 -18.80 -12.45 -7.35
C VAL A 343 -18.33 -12.45 -8.79
N ARG A 344 -17.02 -12.23 -9.01
CA ARG A 344 -16.37 -12.29 -10.32
C ARG A 344 -15.27 -13.32 -10.34
N THR A 345 -15.39 -14.26 -11.27
CA THR A 345 -14.33 -15.23 -11.51
C THR A 345 -13.17 -14.58 -12.24
N ILE A 346 -11.95 -14.76 -11.73
CA ILE A 346 -10.71 -14.29 -12.33
C ILE A 346 -9.74 -15.45 -12.54
N GLN A 347 -8.87 -15.31 -13.53
CA GLN A 347 -7.67 -16.13 -13.63
C GLN A 347 -6.58 -15.54 -12.74
N ARG A 348 -6.01 -16.37 -11.86
CA ARG A 348 -4.90 -15.96 -10.99
C ARG A 348 -3.70 -15.48 -11.81
N ILE A 349 -2.99 -14.49 -11.25
CA ILE A 349 -1.72 -14.00 -11.79
C ILE A 349 -0.63 -14.48 -10.85
N ARG A 350 0.27 -15.30 -11.39
CA ARG A 350 1.43 -15.79 -10.64
C ARG A 350 2.46 -14.67 -10.53
N ASN A 351 2.99 -14.45 -9.34
CA ASN A 351 4.20 -13.68 -9.14
C ASN A 351 5.39 -14.46 -9.72
N PRO A 352 6.03 -13.97 -10.80
CA PRO A 352 7.11 -14.71 -11.48
C PRO A 352 8.33 -14.91 -10.57
N LYS A 353 8.52 -14.06 -9.56
CA LYS A 353 9.64 -14.09 -8.61
C LYS A 353 9.34 -14.88 -7.33
N ALA A 354 8.13 -15.37 -7.15
CA ALA A 354 7.76 -16.18 -5.98
C ALA A 354 8.20 -17.64 -6.14
N GLU A 355 8.66 -18.22 -5.03
CA GLU A 355 8.84 -19.68 -4.92
C GLU A 355 7.49 -20.38 -5.09
N LYS A 356 7.52 -21.61 -5.60
CA LYS A 356 6.30 -22.41 -5.80
C LYS A 356 5.66 -22.70 -4.44
N ASP A 357 4.33 -22.60 -4.37
CA ASP A 357 3.53 -22.85 -3.17
C ASP A 357 3.79 -21.85 -2.01
N ALA A 358 4.55 -20.78 -2.26
CA ALA A 358 4.77 -19.71 -1.30
C ALA A 358 3.50 -18.85 -1.14
N TYR A 359 3.34 -18.23 0.05
CA TYR A 359 2.15 -17.44 0.35
C TYR A 359 1.92 -16.27 -0.63
N ASN A 360 3.01 -15.73 -1.20
CA ASN A 360 3.02 -14.62 -2.14
C ASN A 360 2.93 -15.06 -3.61
N GLU A 361 2.78 -16.35 -3.90
CA GLU A 361 2.80 -16.87 -5.27
C GLU A 361 1.69 -16.28 -6.14
N TRP A 362 0.51 -16.02 -5.58
CA TRP A 362 -0.66 -15.60 -6.34
C TRP A 362 -1.11 -14.17 -6.06
N ASN A 363 -0.38 -13.43 -5.22
CA ASN A 363 -0.81 -12.12 -4.75
C ASN A 363 -0.87 -11.04 -5.84
N TYR A 364 -0.12 -11.21 -6.94
CA TYR A 364 -0.22 -10.34 -8.12
C TYR A 364 -1.59 -10.40 -8.81
N SER A 365 -2.45 -11.37 -8.45
CA SER A 365 -3.85 -11.35 -8.87
C SER A 365 -4.59 -10.08 -8.43
N LYS A 366 -4.07 -9.33 -7.44
CA LYS A 366 -4.56 -8.00 -7.07
C LYS A 366 -4.53 -7.00 -8.23
N PHE A 367 -3.71 -7.22 -9.26
CA PHE A 367 -3.72 -6.39 -10.47
C PHE A 367 -5.06 -6.46 -11.21
N ARG A 368 -5.85 -7.53 -11.02
CA ARG A 368 -7.19 -7.68 -11.59
C ARG A 368 -8.18 -6.60 -11.14
N LEU A 369 -7.88 -5.87 -10.05
CA LEU A 369 -8.66 -4.70 -9.61
C LEU A 369 -8.77 -3.65 -10.72
N TRP A 370 -7.72 -3.43 -11.50
CA TRP A 370 -7.74 -2.48 -12.62
C TRP A 370 -8.62 -2.94 -13.80
N GLN A 371 -9.09 -4.19 -13.82
CA GLN A 371 -10.01 -4.66 -14.86
C GLN A 371 -11.49 -4.46 -14.49
N LEU A 372 -11.80 -3.95 -13.29
CA LEU A 372 -13.15 -3.60 -12.83
C LEU A 372 -13.69 -2.32 -13.50
N THR A 373 -13.56 -2.22 -14.83
CA THR A 373 -13.84 -1.02 -15.64
C THR A 373 -15.32 -0.67 -15.81
N ASP A 374 -16.20 -1.52 -15.29
CA ASP A 374 -17.60 -1.19 -15.09
C ASP A 374 -17.83 -0.28 -13.87
N TYR A 375 -16.77 -0.03 -13.09
CA TYR A 375 -16.69 0.97 -12.04
C TYR A 375 -15.74 2.10 -12.46
N ASP A 376 -16.10 3.32 -12.07
CA ASP A 376 -15.28 4.51 -12.26
C ASP A 376 -14.23 4.63 -11.15
N LYS A 377 -14.57 4.18 -9.94
CA LYS A 377 -13.69 4.16 -8.77
C LYS A 377 -14.05 3.03 -7.82
N ILE A 378 -13.04 2.44 -7.20
CA ILE A 378 -13.22 1.41 -6.18
C ILE A 378 -12.40 1.74 -4.93
N ILE A 379 -12.93 1.36 -3.76
CA ILE A 379 -12.15 1.25 -2.53
C ILE A 379 -11.81 -0.23 -2.37
N PHE A 380 -10.56 -0.58 -2.61
CA PHE A 380 -10.06 -1.91 -2.30
C PHE A 380 -9.88 -2.06 -0.79
N ILE A 381 -10.34 -3.19 -0.25
CA ILE A 381 -10.10 -3.61 1.13
C ILE A 381 -9.61 -5.08 1.16
N ASP A 382 -8.61 -5.37 1.99
CA ASP A 382 -8.26 -6.76 2.29
C ASP A 382 -9.43 -7.46 3.02
N ALA A 383 -9.50 -8.79 2.96
CA ALA A 383 -10.60 -9.54 3.56
C ALA A 383 -10.51 -9.69 5.09
N ASP A 384 -9.47 -9.13 5.71
CA ASP A 384 -9.15 -9.21 7.14
C ASP A 384 -9.19 -7.87 7.87
N LEU A 385 -10.06 -6.99 7.41
CA LEU A 385 -10.41 -5.76 8.11
C LEU A 385 -11.91 -5.64 8.38
N LEU A 386 -12.26 -4.71 9.27
CA LEU A 386 -13.63 -4.28 9.51
C LEU A 386 -13.75 -2.77 9.31
N ILE A 387 -14.81 -2.36 8.60
CA ILE A 387 -15.23 -0.97 8.48
C ILE A 387 -16.11 -0.63 9.69
N LEU A 388 -15.59 0.20 10.58
CA LEU A 388 -16.24 0.61 11.82
C LEU A 388 -17.04 1.91 11.68
N ARG A 389 -16.67 2.76 10.71
CA ARG A 389 -17.37 3.99 10.33
C ARG A 389 -17.41 4.11 8.81
N ASN A 390 -18.39 4.85 8.28
CA ASN A 390 -18.52 5.04 6.84
C ASN A 390 -17.26 5.72 6.28
N ILE A 391 -16.69 5.18 5.20
CA ILE A 391 -15.54 5.74 4.49
C ILE A 391 -15.86 6.09 3.02
N ASP A 392 -17.13 6.27 2.68
CA ASP A 392 -17.57 6.58 1.32
C ASP A 392 -17.01 7.92 0.81
N PHE A 393 -16.64 8.84 1.70
CA PHE A 393 -15.94 10.07 1.31
C PHE A 393 -14.58 9.80 0.63
N LEU A 394 -13.97 8.63 0.83
CA LEU A 394 -12.74 8.24 0.13
C LEU A 394 -12.96 8.04 -1.38
N PHE A 395 -14.20 7.83 -1.83
CA PHE A 395 -14.50 7.85 -3.26
C PHE A 395 -14.32 9.26 -3.88
N GLY A 396 -14.19 10.32 -3.08
CA GLY A 396 -13.77 11.64 -3.56
C GLY A 396 -12.28 11.72 -3.91
N MET A 397 -11.45 10.78 -3.44
CA MET A 397 -9.99 10.86 -3.58
C MET A 397 -9.50 10.21 -4.88
N PRO A 398 -8.35 10.62 -5.44
CA PRO A 398 -7.80 9.99 -6.63
C PRO A 398 -6.98 8.73 -6.30
N GLU A 399 -6.70 7.96 -7.35
CA GLU A 399 -5.69 6.88 -7.34
C GLU A 399 -4.27 7.45 -7.18
N ILE A 400 -3.34 6.89 -6.40
CA ILE A 400 -3.53 5.95 -5.29
C ILE A 400 -3.64 6.77 -4.00
N THR A 401 -4.74 6.56 -3.28
CA THR A 401 -4.91 7.08 -1.91
C THR A 401 -4.88 5.91 -0.94
N ALA A 402 -4.02 6.00 0.08
CA ALA A 402 -3.76 4.91 1.03
C ALA A 402 -3.12 5.41 2.34
N THR A 403 -3.04 4.56 3.36
CA THR A 403 -2.34 4.89 4.62
C THR A 403 -0.84 4.66 4.51
N GLY A 404 -0.05 5.39 5.31
CA GLY A 404 1.38 5.16 5.43
C GLY A 404 1.73 3.77 5.95
N ASN A 405 2.91 3.29 5.56
CA ASN A 405 3.57 2.10 6.08
C ASN A 405 5.04 2.47 6.38
N ASN A 406 5.92 1.49 6.61
CA ASN A 406 7.34 1.75 6.81
C ASN A 406 8.00 2.52 5.66
N ALA A 407 8.98 3.35 5.98
CA ALA A 407 9.72 4.20 5.05
C ALA A 407 8.80 5.07 4.16
N THR A 408 9.05 5.13 2.86
CA THR A 408 8.39 6.04 1.91
C THR A 408 7.12 5.44 1.28
N LEU A 409 6.59 4.38 1.90
CA LEU A 409 5.72 3.39 1.25
C LEU A 409 4.32 3.41 1.85
N PHE A 410 3.32 3.05 1.04
CA PHE A 410 1.94 2.88 1.49
C PHE A 410 1.61 1.43 1.84
N ASN A 411 0.61 1.25 2.71
CA ASN A 411 -0.01 -0.05 2.97
C ASN A 411 -1.09 -0.33 1.92
N SER A 412 -1.08 -1.52 1.32
CA SER A 412 -2.01 -1.88 0.24
C SER A 412 -3.33 -2.52 0.71
N GLY A 413 -3.58 -2.54 2.02
CA GLY A 413 -4.78 -3.16 2.59
C GLY A 413 -6.04 -2.32 2.48
N VAL A 414 -5.90 -1.00 2.33
CA VAL A 414 -6.97 -0.07 1.95
C VAL A 414 -6.43 0.87 0.88
N MET A 415 -7.02 0.86 -0.31
CA MET A 415 -6.57 1.69 -1.42
C MET A 415 -7.75 2.22 -2.23
N VAL A 416 -7.68 3.50 -2.62
CA VAL A 416 -8.55 4.05 -3.67
C VAL A 416 -7.90 3.78 -5.04
N VAL A 417 -8.66 3.18 -5.95
CA VAL A 417 -8.20 2.74 -7.28
C VAL A 417 -9.19 3.22 -8.34
N GLU A 418 -8.68 3.60 -9.51
CA GLU A 418 -9.43 4.03 -10.69
C GLU A 418 -9.27 2.97 -11.81
N PRO A 419 -10.18 1.97 -11.90
CA PRO A 419 -10.00 0.84 -12.80
C PRO A 419 -9.75 1.24 -14.26
N SER A 420 -8.78 0.59 -14.89
CA SER A 420 -8.26 0.88 -16.23
C SER A 420 -7.59 -0.35 -16.82
N ASN A 421 -8.11 -0.89 -17.93
CA ASN A 421 -7.44 -1.98 -18.64
C ASN A 421 -6.04 -1.59 -19.12
N CYS A 422 -5.80 -0.31 -19.42
CA CYS A 422 -4.49 0.19 -19.81
C CYS A 422 -3.51 0.14 -18.62
N THR A 423 -3.96 0.53 -17.41
CA THR A 423 -3.13 0.41 -16.20
C THR A 423 -2.88 -1.05 -15.86
N PHE A 424 -3.87 -1.93 -16.02
CA PHE A 424 -3.66 -3.38 -15.92
C PHE A 424 -2.58 -3.86 -16.89
N GLN A 425 -2.62 -3.45 -18.16
CA GLN A 425 -1.62 -3.82 -19.15
C GLN A 425 -0.23 -3.28 -18.77
N LEU A 426 -0.12 -2.04 -18.28
CA LEU A 426 1.12 -1.47 -17.76
C LEU A 426 1.73 -2.36 -16.64
N LEU A 427 0.90 -2.80 -15.69
CA LEU A 427 1.33 -3.69 -14.61
C LEU A 427 1.81 -5.04 -15.14
N MET A 428 1.11 -5.59 -16.14
CA MET A 428 1.45 -6.89 -16.75
C MET A 428 2.71 -6.81 -17.63
N ASP A 429 2.90 -5.74 -18.39
CA ASP A 429 4.07 -5.55 -19.28
C ASP A 429 5.37 -5.50 -18.46
N HIS A 430 5.33 -4.90 -17.27
CA HIS A 430 6.50 -4.72 -16.41
C HIS A 430 6.61 -5.77 -15.29
N ILE A 431 5.77 -6.82 -15.31
CA ILE A 431 5.66 -7.82 -14.23
C ILE A 431 6.99 -8.54 -13.91
N ASN A 432 7.85 -8.70 -14.92
CA ASN A 432 9.16 -9.35 -14.78
C ASN A 432 10.27 -8.34 -14.45
N GLU A 433 10.13 -7.10 -14.92
CA GLU A 433 11.14 -6.06 -14.83
C GLU A 433 11.19 -5.44 -13.43
N ILE A 434 10.02 -5.14 -12.87
CA ILE A 434 9.91 -4.47 -11.58
C ILE A 434 10.09 -5.47 -10.44
N GLU A 435 10.92 -5.08 -9.47
CA GLU A 435 11.23 -5.89 -8.30
C GLU A 435 10.39 -5.43 -7.11
N SER A 436 9.54 -6.31 -6.59
CA SER A 436 8.81 -6.03 -5.37
C SER A 436 9.77 -6.04 -4.16
N TYR A 437 9.84 -4.94 -3.41
CA TYR A 437 10.73 -4.83 -2.25
C TYR A 437 10.48 -5.87 -1.15
N ASN A 438 9.25 -6.38 -1.03
CA ASN A 438 8.86 -7.42 -0.06
C ASN A 438 8.49 -8.75 -0.75
N GLY A 439 8.68 -8.84 -2.06
CA GLY A 439 8.29 -10.00 -2.86
C GLY A 439 6.79 -10.19 -3.05
N GLY A 440 5.93 -9.24 -2.63
CA GLY A 440 4.48 -9.31 -2.81
C GLY A 440 3.85 -8.17 -3.60
N ASP A 441 2.53 -8.16 -3.69
CA ASP A 441 1.75 -7.16 -4.44
C ASP A 441 1.96 -5.75 -3.88
N GLN A 442 1.92 -5.57 -2.56
CA GLN A 442 2.18 -4.26 -1.93
C GLN A 442 3.53 -3.69 -2.38
N GLY A 443 4.57 -4.54 -2.41
CA GLY A 443 5.88 -4.09 -2.81
C GLY A 443 5.96 -3.72 -4.28
N TYR A 444 5.31 -4.49 -5.15
CA TYR A 444 5.23 -4.16 -6.57
C TYR A 444 4.49 -2.84 -6.82
N LEU A 445 3.33 -2.66 -6.18
CA LEU A 445 2.51 -1.47 -6.36
C LEU A 445 3.22 -0.20 -5.87
N ASN A 446 4.02 -0.30 -4.79
CA ASN A 446 4.83 0.82 -4.31
C ASN A 446 5.98 1.23 -5.25
N GLU A 447 6.44 0.33 -6.15
CA GLU A 447 7.44 0.67 -7.17
C GLU A 447 6.83 1.36 -8.39
N ILE A 448 5.57 1.03 -8.73
CA ILE A 448 4.82 1.62 -9.85
C ILE A 448 4.22 2.97 -9.46
N PHE A 449 3.50 3.01 -8.34
CA PHE A 449 2.70 4.15 -7.88
C PHE A 449 3.46 4.93 -6.80
N THR A 450 4.56 5.56 -7.19
CA THR A 450 5.40 6.33 -6.25
C THR A 450 4.78 7.67 -5.85
N TRP A 451 3.90 8.24 -6.68
CA TRP A 451 3.08 9.40 -6.33
C TRP A 451 1.77 8.92 -5.74
N TRP A 452 1.63 8.97 -4.41
CA TRP A 452 0.45 8.51 -3.68
C TRP A 452 0.07 9.49 -2.58
N HIS A 453 -1.20 9.45 -2.18
CA HIS A 453 -1.77 10.42 -1.25
C HIS A 453 -2.06 9.77 0.10
N ARG A 454 -1.45 10.32 1.16
CA ARG A 454 -1.60 9.80 2.52
C ARG A 454 -2.92 10.20 3.14
N ILE A 455 -3.63 9.21 3.65
CA ILE A 455 -4.78 9.37 4.54
C ILE A 455 -4.42 8.91 5.95
N PRO A 456 -5.17 9.37 6.97
CA PRO A 456 -4.86 9.05 8.37
C PRO A 456 -4.89 7.53 8.63
N ARG A 457 -4.01 7.04 9.49
CA ARG A 457 -3.94 5.63 9.94
C ARG A 457 -5.25 5.10 10.49
N HIS A 458 -6.15 5.97 10.95
CA HIS A 458 -7.51 5.60 11.37
C HIS A 458 -8.32 4.91 10.27
N MET A 459 -7.94 5.11 8.99
CA MET A 459 -8.55 4.50 7.81
C MET A 459 -7.99 3.11 7.46
N ASN A 460 -6.96 2.65 8.18
CA ASN A 460 -6.38 1.30 8.06
C ASN A 460 -5.56 0.99 9.32
N PHE A 461 -6.22 0.96 10.48
CA PHE A 461 -5.52 0.87 11.76
C PHE A 461 -5.15 -0.58 12.06
N LEU A 462 -3.86 -0.88 12.14
CA LEU A 462 -3.36 -2.24 12.33
C LEU A 462 -3.57 -2.72 13.78
N LYS A 463 -4.16 -3.91 13.96
CA LYS A 463 -4.20 -4.64 15.23
C LYS A 463 -2.81 -5.20 15.55
N HIS A 464 -1.93 -4.33 16.03
CA HIS A 464 -0.56 -4.66 16.35
C HIS A 464 -0.01 -3.78 17.48
N PHE A 465 0.79 -4.38 18.35
CA PHE A 465 1.54 -3.75 19.44
C PHE A 465 3.03 -3.90 19.13
N TRP A 466 3.70 -2.79 18.80
CA TRP A 466 5.09 -2.83 18.37
C TRP A 466 6.01 -3.15 19.54
N ILE A 467 7.12 -3.83 19.25
CA ILE A 467 8.21 -3.99 20.21
C ILE A 467 8.70 -2.58 20.60
N GLY A 468 8.65 -2.29 21.91
CA GLY A 468 9.01 -0.97 22.44
C GLY A 468 7.83 -0.02 22.63
N ASP A 469 6.59 -0.39 22.28
CA ASP A 469 5.43 0.39 22.66
C ASP A 469 5.35 0.49 24.20
N GLU A 470 5.32 1.73 24.70
CA GLU A 470 5.09 2.03 26.11
C GLU A 470 3.68 1.64 26.54
N GLU A 471 3.48 1.45 27.85
CA GLU A 471 2.20 0.97 28.39
C GLU A 471 1.05 1.93 28.07
N GLU A 472 1.29 3.24 28.10
CA GLU A 472 0.30 4.26 27.71
C GLU A 472 -0.15 4.09 26.26
N LYS A 473 0.78 3.79 25.33
CA LYS A 473 0.47 3.55 23.92
C LYS A 473 -0.31 2.25 23.72
N LYS A 474 -0.01 1.20 24.49
CA LYS A 474 -0.78 -0.06 24.47
C LYS A 474 -2.20 0.16 25.00
N GLN A 475 -2.36 0.94 26.06
CA GLN A 475 -3.66 1.32 26.60
C GLN A 475 -4.45 2.17 25.60
N MET A 476 -3.83 3.17 24.98
CA MET A 476 -4.42 3.97 23.92
C MET A 476 -4.92 3.10 22.77
N LYS A 477 -4.11 2.16 22.25
CA LYS A 477 -4.55 1.22 21.21
C LYS A 477 -5.74 0.39 21.65
N THR A 478 -5.71 -0.13 22.87
CA THR A 478 -6.81 -0.92 23.43
C THR A 478 -8.09 -0.11 23.55
N LEU A 479 -8.01 1.17 23.95
CA LEU A 479 -9.13 2.10 23.95
C LEU A 479 -9.67 2.34 22.54
N LEU A 480 -8.81 2.57 21.55
CA LEU A 480 -9.21 2.74 20.14
C LEU A 480 -9.90 1.50 19.59
N PHE A 481 -9.40 0.29 19.89
CA PHE A 481 -10.04 -0.97 19.49
C PHE A 481 -11.41 -1.15 20.14
N GLY A 482 -11.60 -0.66 21.37
CA GLY A 482 -12.81 -0.87 22.17
C GLY A 482 -13.88 0.20 22.00
N ALA A 483 -13.53 1.40 21.55
CA ALA A 483 -14.39 2.59 21.59
C ALA A 483 -15.81 2.38 21.01
N GLU A 484 -16.78 2.96 21.70
CA GLU A 484 -18.21 3.02 21.32
C GLU A 484 -18.75 4.43 21.67
N PRO A 485 -19.16 5.26 20.68
CA PRO A 485 -19.09 5.00 19.23
C PRO A 485 -17.64 4.78 18.74
N PRO A 486 -17.42 4.06 17.63
CA PRO A 486 -16.08 3.82 17.11
C PRO A 486 -15.34 5.12 16.81
N ILE A 487 -14.07 5.20 17.20
CA ILE A 487 -13.16 6.30 16.83
C ILE A 487 -12.49 5.99 15.49
N LEU A 488 -11.94 4.78 15.38
CA LEU A 488 -11.33 4.25 14.16
C LEU A 488 -12.37 4.11 13.06
N TYR A 489 -11.97 4.37 11.82
CA TYR A 489 -12.79 4.08 10.65
C TYR A 489 -12.64 2.64 10.19
N VAL A 490 -11.40 2.12 10.22
CA VAL A 490 -11.08 0.76 9.79
C VAL A 490 -10.12 0.11 10.78
N LEU A 491 -10.39 -1.14 11.14
CA LEU A 491 -9.53 -1.98 11.97
C LEU A 491 -9.05 -3.19 11.17
N HIS A 492 -7.74 -3.32 10.98
CA HIS A 492 -7.09 -4.36 10.19
C HIS A 492 -6.48 -5.43 11.10
N TYR A 493 -6.96 -6.67 11.00
CA TYR A 493 -6.58 -7.77 11.88
C TYR A 493 -5.33 -8.49 11.39
N LEU A 494 -4.20 -8.27 12.07
CA LEU A 494 -2.96 -9.05 11.86
C LEU A 494 -2.88 -10.28 12.79
N GLY A 495 -1.90 -11.15 12.56
CA GLY A 495 -1.77 -12.44 13.24
C GLY A 495 -2.84 -13.46 12.81
N VAL A 496 -3.16 -14.39 13.71
CA VAL A 496 -4.28 -15.34 13.52
C VAL A 496 -5.59 -14.56 13.51
N LYS A 497 -6.39 -14.78 12.47
CA LYS A 497 -7.64 -14.03 12.24
C LYS A 497 -8.73 -14.43 13.25
N PRO A 498 -9.61 -13.51 13.67
CA PRO A 498 -10.60 -13.78 14.72
C PRO A 498 -11.49 -15.00 14.48
N TRP A 499 -11.89 -15.23 13.23
CA TRP A 499 -12.74 -16.36 12.86
C TRP A 499 -12.01 -17.71 12.85
N LEU A 500 -10.66 -17.70 12.81
CA LEU A 500 -9.83 -18.90 12.93
C LEU A 500 -9.50 -19.25 14.39
N CYS A 501 -9.68 -18.29 15.31
CA CYS A 501 -9.60 -18.51 16.76
C CYS A 501 -10.92 -18.99 17.33
N PHE A 502 -10.93 -19.49 18.57
CA PHE A 502 -12.17 -19.63 19.33
C PHE A 502 -12.74 -18.26 19.70
N ARG A 503 -14.06 -18.21 19.92
CA ARG A 503 -14.77 -16.97 20.26
C ARG A 503 -14.36 -16.37 21.60
N ASP A 504 -13.98 -17.19 22.56
CA ASP A 504 -13.88 -16.78 23.97
C ASP A 504 -12.73 -15.81 24.29
N TYR A 505 -11.66 -15.83 23.51
CA TYR A 505 -10.51 -14.91 23.63
C TYR A 505 -9.66 -14.94 22.36
N ASP A 506 -8.76 -13.96 22.20
CA ASP A 506 -7.86 -13.91 21.05
C ASP A 506 -6.81 -15.03 21.16
N CYS A 507 -6.88 -16.03 20.28
CA CYS A 507 -5.96 -17.18 20.33
C CYS A 507 -4.51 -16.82 20.00
N ASN A 508 -4.24 -15.61 19.49
CA ASN A 508 -2.89 -15.09 19.36
C ASN A 508 -2.12 -15.07 20.70
N TRP A 509 -2.81 -15.04 21.85
CA TRP A 509 -2.17 -15.20 23.17
C TRP A 509 -1.51 -16.56 23.40
N ASN A 510 -1.88 -17.60 22.64
CA ASN A 510 -1.37 -18.96 22.86
C ASN A 510 0.02 -19.22 22.24
N ALA A 511 0.59 -18.27 21.49
CA ALA A 511 1.90 -18.44 20.88
C ALA A 511 2.71 -17.14 20.90
N ASP A 512 3.94 -17.20 21.41
CA ASP A 512 4.82 -16.02 21.59
C ASP A 512 4.99 -15.20 20.30
N ILE A 513 5.10 -15.87 19.15
CA ILE A 513 5.25 -15.21 17.84
C ILE A 513 4.05 -14.34 17.43
N PHE A 514 2.91 -14.51 18.10
CA PHE A 514 1.67 -13.80 17.80
C PHE A 514 1.23 -12.84 18.90
N HIS A 515 1.94 -12.78 20.04
CA HIS A 515 1.58 -11.89 21.15
C HIS A 515 1.51 -10.42 20.74
N GLU A 516 2.34 -9.99 19.79
CA GLU A 516 2.30 -8.62 19.26
C GLU A 516 0.98 -8.28 18.53
N PHE A 517 0.19 -9.28 18.14
CA PHE A 517 -1.13 -9.08 17.54
C PHE A 517 -2.26 -9.32 18.52
N ALA A 518 -2.01 -9.86 19.72
CA ALA A 518 -3.05 -10.35 20.60
C ALA A 518 -3.86 -9.22 21.25
N SER A 519 -5.19 -9.23 21.05
CA SER A 519 -6.09 -8.28 21.70
C SER A 519 -7.50 -8.84 21.83
N ASP A 520 -7.89 -9.14 23.07
CA ASP A 520 -9.27 -9.57 23.38
C ASP A 520 -10.32 -8.52 23.02
N VAL A 521 -9.96 -7.24 23.16
CA VAL A 521 -10.86 -6.12 22.84
C VAL A 521 -11.13 -6.05 21.34
N ALA A 522 -10.08 -6.11 20.52
CA ALA A 522 -10.24 -6.15 19.06
C ALA A 522 -10.94 -7.44 18.60
N HIS A 523 -10.63 -8.58 19.22
CA HIS A 523 -11.29 -9.86 18.96
C HIS A 523 -12.79 -9.81 19.26
N ALA A 524 -13.18 -9.27 20.42
CA ALA A 524 -14.58 -9.07 20.78
C ALA A 524 -15.29 -8.11 19.81
N LYS A 525 -14.62 -7.05 19.34
CA LYS A 525 -15.15 -6.15 18.31
C LYS A 525 -15.49 -6.91 17.03
N TRP A 526 -14.64 -7.84 16.60
CA TRP A 526 -14.92 -8.67 15.43
C TRP A 526 -16.16 -9.55 15.63
N TRP A 527 -16.25 -10.20 16.79
CA TRP A 527 -17.40 -11.04 17.14
C TRP A 527 -18.72 -10.25 17.24
N LYS A 528 -18.67 -8.96 17.60
CA LYS A 528 -19.86 -8.08 17.57
C LYS A 528 -20.41 -7.90 16.14
N VAL A 529 -19.53 -7.74 15.14
CA VAL A 529 -19.95 -7.70 13.73
C VAL A 529 -20.50 -9.06 13.31
N HIS A 530 -19.80 -10.14 13.68
CA HIS A 530 -20.26 -11.49 13.35
C HIS A 530 -21.66 -11.80 13.88
N ASP A 531 -21.93 -11.44 15.14
CA ASP A 531 -23.21 -11.73 15.78
C ASP A 531 -24.36 -10.90 15.21
N ALA A 532 -24.06 -9.78 14.55
CA ALA A 532 -25.05 -8.98 13.82
C ALA A 532 -25.38 -9.56 12.43
N MET A 533 -24.60 -10.55 11.94
CA MET A 533 -24.88 -11.23 10.67
C MET A 533 -26.05 -12.21 10.81
N PRO A 534 -26.88 -12.40 9.76
CA PRO A 534 -27.85 -13.49 9.70
C PRO A 534 -27.24 -14.85 10.01
N GLU A 535 -27.97 -15.74 10.71
CA GLU A 535 -27.46 -17.06 11.11
C GLU A 535 -26.96 -17.89 9.91
N LEU A 536 -27.60 -17.72 8.74
CA LEU A 536 -27.18 -18.36 7.49
C LEU A 536 -25.77 -17.95 7.06
N LEU A 537 -25.36 -16.71 7.31
CA LEU A 537 -24.01 -16.24 6.99
C LEU A 537 -22.98 -16.71 8.02
N GLN A 538 -23.38 -16.82 9.29
CA GLN A 538 -22.50 -17.28 10.38
C GLN A 538 -21.98 -18.71 10.17
N GLN A 539 -22.68 -19.55 9.40
CA GLN A 539 -22.23 -20.91 9.12
C GLN A 539 -20.94 -20.97 8.26
N PHE A 540 -20.64 -19.91 7.49
CA PHE A 540 -19.40 -19.80 6.73
C PHE A 540 -18.17 -19.53 7.60
N CYS A 541 -18.39 -19.26 8.90
CA CYS A 541 -17.36 -19.04 9.91
C CYS A 541 -17.14 -20.26 10.83
N LEU A 542 -17.66 -21.44 10.44
CA LEU A 542 -17.43 -22.69 11.18
C LEU A 542 -15.98 -23.18 11.04
N LEU A 543 -15.50 -23.83 12.10
CA LEU A 543 -14.13 -24.35 12.15
C LEU A 543 -14.08 -25.81 11.66
N LYS A 544 -13.08 -26.13 10.84
CA LYS A 544 -12.71 -27.53 10.54
C LYS A 544 -12.23 -28.25 11.80
N SER A 545 -12.37 -29.56 11.85
CA SER A 545 -11.95 -30.42 12.96
C SER A 545 -10.45 -30.30 13.22
N LYS A 546 -9.60 -30.22 12.17
CA LYS A 546 -8.15 -30.00 12.30
C LYS A 546 -7.85 -28.69 13.02
N GLN A 547 -8.53 -27.60 12.63
CA GLN A 547 -8.37 -26.28 13.25
C GLN A 547 -8.76 -26.30 14.73
N LYS A 548 -9.88 -26.93 15.09
CA LYS A 548 -10.30 -27.06 16.50
C LYS A 548 -9.26 -27.77 17.36
N ALA A 549 -8.69 -28.86 16.81
CA ALA A 549 -7.64 -29.61 17.49
C ALA A 549 -6.35 -28.80 17.62
N GLN A 550 -5.92 -28.08 16.56
CA GLN A 550 -4.77 -27.17 16.61
C GLN A 550 -4.94 -26.10 17.69
N LEU A 551 -6.08 -25.40 17.73
CA LEU A 551 -6.33 -24.36 18.73
C LEU A 551 -6.26 -24.87 20.18
N GLU A 552 -6.82 -26.06 20.43
CA GLU A 552 -6.76 -26.68 21.75
C GLU A 552 -5.36 -27.21 22.07
N TRP A 553 -4.61 -27.68 21.07
CA TRP A 553 -3.21 -28.03 21.21
C TRP A 553 -2.37 -26.82 21.61
N ASP A 554 -2.51 -25.70 20.89
CA ASP A 554 -1.78 -24.45 21.18
C ASP A 554 -2.09 -23.93 22.58
N ARG A 555 -3.37 -23.97 22.99
CA ARG A 555 -3.77 -23.63 24.35
C ARG A 555 -3.05 -24.49 25.41
N ARG A 556 -2.91 -25.80 25.17
CA ARG A 556 -2.19 -26.72 26.07
C ARG A 556 -0.68 -26.47 26.06
N GLN A 557 -0.11 -26.09 24.92
CA GLN A 557 1.31 -25.70 24.87
C GLN A 557 1.56 -24.43 25.68
N ALA A 558 0.68 -23.43 25.59
CA ALA A 558 0.74 -22.22 26.43
C ALA A 558 0.59 -22.54 27.93
N GLU A 559 -0.25 -23.52 28.28
CA GLU A 559 -0.38 -24.05 29.65
C GLU A 559 0.91 -24.74 30.14
N ILE A 560 1.50 -25.62 29.33
CA ILE A 560 2.77 -26.30 29.64
C ILE A 560 3.91 -25.28 29.78
N ALA A 561 3.96 -24.29 28.88
CA ALA A 561 4.92 -23.19 28.92
C ALA A 561 4.61 -22.17 30.04
N ASN A 562 3.47 -22.31 30.73
CA ASN A 562 3.00 -21.46 31.82
C ASN A 562 3.06 -19.96 31.46
N TYR A 563 2.49 -19.61 30.31
CA TYR A 563 2.43 -18.22 29.87
C TYR A 563 1.76 -17.33 30.93
N THR A 564 2.37 -16.17 31.17
CA THR A 564 2.06 -15.28 32.30
C THR A 564 0.75 -14.51 32.13
N ASP A 565 0.26 -14.33 30.90
CA ASP A 565 -1.01 -13.67 30.59
C ASP A 565 -2.23 -14.49 31.06
N GLY A 566 -2.07 -15.81 31.26
CA GLY A 566 -3.08 -16.69 31.82
C GLY A 566 -4.30 -16.97 30.91
N HIS A 567 -4.31 -16.56 29.64
CA HIS A 567 -5.45 -16.79 28.74
C HIS A 567 -5.73 -18.28 28.51
N TRP A 568 -4.70 -19.12 28.56
CA TRP A 568 -4.85 -20.57 28.45
C TRP A 568 -5.77 -21.20 29.52
N ARG A 569 -5.98 -20.52 30.66
CA ARG A 569 -6.90 -20.96 31.73
C ARG A 569 -8.37 -20.69 31.40
N ARG A 570 -8.67 -19.89 30.38
CA ARG A 570 -10.04 -19.52 30.03
C ARG A 570 -10.80 -20.72 29.49
N LYS A 571 -12.00 -20.93 30.02
CA LYS A 571 -12.89 -22.01 29.57
C LYS A 571 -13.50 -21.65 28.21
N VAL A 572 -13.15 -22.39 27.17
CA VAL A 572 -13.71 -22.25 25.83
C VAL A 572 -15.18 -22.72 25.82
N LYS A 573 -16.11 -21.81 25.48
CA LYS A 573 -17.56 -22.06 25.35
C LYS A 573 -18.05 -21.92 23.91
N ASP A 574 -17.16 -21.66 22.96
CA ASP A 574 -17.48 -21.53 21.54
C ASP A 574 -18.42 -22.64 21.03
N ARG A 575 -19.60 -22.23 20.57
CA ARG A 575 -20.65 -23.15 20.07
C ARG A 575 -20.19 -23.94 18.84
N ARG A 576 -19.22 -23.43 18.08
CA ARG A 576 -18.67 -24.09 16.89
C ARG A 576 -17.93 -25.38 17.22
N LEU A 577 -17.51 -25.60 18.48
CA LEU A 577 -16.95 -26.88 18.93
C LEU A 577 -17.92 -28.05 18.79
N LYS A 578 -19.22 -27.79 18.81
CA LYS A 578 -20.29 -28.80 18.69
C LYS A 578 -20.80 -28.98 17.25
N LYS A 579 -20.46 -28.05 16.35
CA LYS A 579 -20.85 -28.07 14.94
C LYS A 579 -19.70 -28.61 14.10
N CYS A 580 -20.01 -29.13 12.93
CA CYS A 580 -19.05 -29.87 12.12
C CYS A 580 -19.31 -29.60 10.64
N ILE A 581 -18.24 -29.47 9.86
CA ILE A 581 -18.27 -29.12 8.43
C ILE A 581 -17.36 -30.02 7.58
N ASP A 582 -16.76 -31.04 8.18
CA ASP A 582 -15.86 -31.99 7.53
C ASP A 582 -16.22 -33.42 7.94
N ASN A 583 -15.81 -34.37 7.10
CA ASN A 583 -16.17 -35.78 7.25
C ASN A 583 -15.60 -36.44 8.52
N LEU A 584 -14.48 -35.93 9.06
CA LEU A 584 -13.85 -36.49 10.25
C LEU A 584 -14.71 -36.24 11.49
N CYS A 585 -15.24 -35.02 11.60
CA CYS A 585 -16.22 -34.62 12.62
C CYS A 585 -15.85 -34.91 14.08
N ASN A 586 -14.57 -35.19 14.36
CA ASN A 586 -14.09 -35.64 15.65
C ASN A 586 -12.72 -35.02 15.96
N TRP A 587 -12.73 -33.71 16.22
CA TRP A 587 -11.53 -32.96 16.57
C TRP A 587 -10.84 -33.48 17.85
N LYS A 588 -11.59 -34.09 18.78
CA LYS A 588 -11.01 -34.69 20.00
C LYS A 588 -10.14 -35.89 19.68
N SER A 589 -10.53 -36.70 18.70
CA SER A 589 -9.68 -37.78 18.20
C SER A 589 -8.43 -37.23 17.53
N MET A 590 -8.56 -36.20 16.68
CA MET A 590 -7.41 -35.54 16.04
C MET A 590 -6.39 -35.05 17.08
N LEU A 591 -6.89 -34.40 18.14
CA LEU A 591 -6.05 -33.88 19.21
C LEU A 591 -5.28 -34.98 19.96
N ARG A 592 -5.86 -36.18 20.13
CA ARG A 592 -5.19 -37.29 20.81
C ARG A 592 -3.97 -37.79 20.05
N HIS A 593 -4.01 -37.71 18.72
CA HIS A 593 -2.96 -38.17 17.82
C HIS A 593 -2.16 -37.01 17.22
N TRP A 594 -2.23 -35.82 17.83
CA TRP A 594 -1.58 -34.63 17.31
C TRP A 594 -0.06 -34.81 17.31
N GLY A 595 0.59 -34.73 16.14
CA GLY A 595 2.03 -34.93 15.98
C GLY A 595 2.47 -36.37 15.68
N GLU A 596 1.55 -37.34 15.59
CA GLU A 596 1.87 -38.70 15.14
C GLU A 596 2.07 -38.73 13.61
N THR A 597 3.16 -39.35 13.13
CA THR A 597 3.54 -39.38 11.70
C THR A 597 2.64 -40.24 10.81
N ASN A 598 1.88 -41.18 11.38
CA ASN A 598 1.01 -42.13 10.66
C ASN A 598 -0.47 -41.75 10.73
N TRP A 599 -0.80 -40.60 11.32
CA TRP A 599 -2.18 -40.15 11.44
C TRP A 599 -2.52 -39.32 10.21
N THR A 600 -3.30 -39.90 9.30
CA THR A 600 -3.64 -39.41 7.96
C THR A 600 -3.65 -37.88 7.85
N ASP A 601 -2.53 -37.33 7.39
CA ASP A 601 -2.38 -35.96 6.90
C ASP A 601 -3.03 -35.80 5.51
N ASP A 602 -3.60 -36.89 4.98
CA ASP A 602 -4.34 -36.90 3.72
C ASP A 602 -5.42 -35.82 3.78
N GLU A 603 -5.40 -34.92 2.78
CA GLU A 603 -6.55 -34.12 2.40
C GLU A 603 -7.65 -35.08 1.96
N PHE A 604 -8.36 -35.68 2.91
CA PHE A 604 -9.59 -36.38 2.60
C PHE A 604 -10.45 -35.38 1.86
N TYR A 605 -10.75 -35.71 0.59
CA TYR A 605 -11.65 -34.96 -0.25
C TYR A 605 -12.90 -34.64 0.57
N THR A 606 -13.01 -33.38 1.01
CA THR A 606 -14.20 -32.90 1.69
C THR A 606 -15.09 -32.43 0.56
N PRO A 607 -16.19 -33.15 0.26
CA PRO A 607 -17.15 -32.63 -0.69
C PRO A 607 -17.56 -31.26 -0.17
N THR A 608 -17.40 -30.23 -0.99
CA THR A 608 -17.95 -28.93 -0.62
C THR A 608 -19.46 -29.14 -0.38
N PRO A 609 -20.05 -28.58 0.69
CA PRO A 609 -21.50 -28.59 0.84
C PRO A 609 -22.19 -28.11 -0.46
N PRO A 610 -23.42 -28.55 -0.74
CA PRO A 610 -24.13 -28.08 -1.92
C PRO A 610 -24.32 -26.56 -1.88
N THR A 611 -24.45 -25.95 -3.05
CA THR A 611 -24.73 -24.52 -3.19
C THR A 611 -26.06 -24.19 -2.52
N ILE A 612 -26.12 -23.11 -1.73
CA ILE A 612 -27.37 -22.67 -1.09
C ILE A 612 -28.20 -21.92 -2.14
N THR A 613 -29.42 -22.38 -2.41
CA THR A 613 -30.29 -21.78 -3.43
C THR A 613 -30.86 -20.42 -2.99
N THR A 614 -31.03 -19.48 -3.93
CA THR A 614 -31.60 -18.14 -3.71
C THR A 614 -33.02 -18.12 -3.11
N ALA A 615 -33.80 -19.20 -3.25
CA ALA A 615 -35.11 -19.34 -2.62
C ALA A 615 -35.04 -19.45 -1.07
N SER A 616 -33.94 -19.96 -0.51
CA SER A 616 -33.69 -19.94 0.94
C SER A 616 -33.08 -18.64 1.44
N LEU A 617 -32.68 -17.75 0.52
CA LEU A 617 -32.05 -16.45 0.81
C LEU A 617 -33.05 -15.28 0.82
N SER A 618 -34.23 -15.45 0.20
CA SER A 618 -35.26 -14.41 0.02
C SER A 618 -36.29 -14.32 1.16
N ALA A 619 -36.10 -15.11 2.23
CA ALA A 619 -36.93 -15.08 3.44
C ALA A 619 -36.30 -14.26 4.60
N LEU A 620 -35.28 -13.44 4.31
CA LEU A 620 -34.48 -12.68 5.28
C LEU A 620 -34.51 -11.17 5.01
#